data_AF-A0A7L5BKL7-F1
#
_entry.id   AF-A0A7L5BKL7-F1
#
_cell.length_a   1.000
_cell.length_b   1.000
_cell.length_c   1.000
_cell.angle_alpha   90.00
_cell.angle_beta   90.00
_cell.angle_gamma   90.00
#
_symmetry.space_group_name_H-M   'P 1'
#
loop_
_entity.id
_entity.type
_entity.pdbx_description
1 polymer ?
#
loop_
_entity_poly.entity_id
_entity_poly.type
_entity_poly.pdbx_seq_one_letter_code
_entity_poly.pdbx_strand_id
1 'polypeptide(L)'
;MQVEIKGKVPKDPQARVLAVEAAAKAICQRAGTDPADAIMMLMTAAAHLYTVYSGKPSSENILHLAHSLGCATVAADDFFKLKPVALQSEGS
;
A
#
# COMPACT_ATOMS: atom_id res chain seq x y z
N MET A 1 15.06 10.31 -11.09
CA MET A 1 15.06 9.26 -10.04
C MET A 1 15.02 7.91 -10.74
N GLN A 2 15.91 6.99 -10.39
CA GLN A 2 15.97 5.63 -10.96
C GLN A 2 15.54 4.64 -9.88
N VAL A 3 14.55 3.80 -10.17
CA VAL A 3 14.06 2.75 -9.26
C VAL A 3 14.63 1.43 -9.73
N GLU A 4 15.55 0.86 -8.96
CA GLU A 4 16.08 -0.50 -9.19
C GLU A 4 15.37 -1.48 -8.27
N ILE A 5 14.66 -2.45 -8.86
CA ILE A 5 14.13 -3.60 -8.11
C ILE A 5 15.23 -4.65 -8.06
N LYS A 6 15.86 -4.81 -6.90
CA LYS A 6 16.86 -5.86 -6.66
C LYS A 6 16.18 -7.12 -6.15
N GLY A 7 16.49 -8.28 -6.74
CA GLY A 7 15.92 -9.58 -6.37
C GLY A 7 14.75 -10.04 -7.24
N LYS A 8 14.13 -11.17 -6.88
CA LYS A 8 12.95 -11.69 -7.59
C LYS A 8 11.69 -10.94 -7.14
N VAL A 9 10.89 -10.48 -8.11
CA VAL A 9 9.57 -9.91 -7.83
C VAL A 9 8.71 -10.99 -7.14
N PRO A 10 8.16 -10.72 -5.94
CA PRO A 10 7.29 -11.68 -5.27
C PRO A 10 6.10 -12.04 -6.16
N LYS A 11 5.80 -13.34 -6.29
CA LYS A 11 4.62 -13.81 -7.04
C LYS A 11 3.34 -13.71 -6.21
N ASP A 12 3.49 -13.82 -4.90
CA ASP A 12 2.40 -13.75 -3.93
C ASP A 12 1.87 -12.30 -3.79
N PRO A 13 0.54 -12.08 -3.88
CA PRO A 13 -0.05 -10.76 -3.73
C PRO A 13 0.27 -10.08 -2.39
N GLN A 14 0.23 -10.80 -1.27
CA GLN A 14 0.50 -10.24 0.05
C GLN A 14 1.97 -9.77 0.16
N ALA A 15 2.91 -10.57 -0.32
CA ALA A 15 4.32 -10.21 -0.35
C ALA A 15 4.59 -8.97 -1.24
N ARG A 16 3.83 -8.78 -2.32
CA ARG A 16 3.92 -7.55 -3.12
C ARG A 16 3.39 -6.33 -2.37
N VAL A 17 2.29 -6.46 -1.63
CA VAL A 17 1.76 -5.37 -0.78
C VAL A 17 2.80 -4.95 0.27
N LEU A 18 3.40 -5.92 0.96
CA LEU A 18 4.45 -5.65 1.96
C LEU A 18 5.70 -4.99 1.35
N ALA A 19 6.07 -5.36 0.12
CA ALA A 19 7.19 -4.71 -0.57
C ALA A 19 6.88 -3.24 -0.90
N VAL A 20 5.64 -2.92 -1.31
CA VAL A 20 5.20 -1.55 -1.56
C VAL A 20 5.17 -0.74 -0.26
N GLU A 21 4.64 -1.31 0.82
CA GLU A 21 4.64 -0.69 2.15
C GLU A 21 6.07 -0.35 2.61
N ALA A 22 6.99 -1.32 2.51
CA ALA A 22 8.38 -1.12 2.90
C ALA A 22 9.06 -0.02 2.09
N ALA A 23 8.81 0.03 0.77
CA ALA A 23 9.35 1.06 -0.11
C ALA A 23 8.79 2.46 0.25
N ALA A 24 7.48 2.57 0.46
CA ALA A 24 6.84 3.83 0.81
C ALA A 24 7.32 4.36 2.18
N LYS A 25 7.45 3.47 3.17
CA LYS A 25 8.03 3.79 4.47
C LYS A 25 9.46 4.30 4.35
N ALA A 26 10.30 3.61 3.56
CA ALA A 26 11.69 4.02 3.34
C ALA A 26 11.80 5.39 2.66
N ILE A 27 10.87 5.73 1.74
CA ILE A 27 10.80 7.05 1.11
C ILE A 27 10.51 8.14 2.16
N CYS A 28 9.47 7.95 2.98
CA CYS A 28 9.10 8.91 4.04
C CYS A 28 10.25 9.13 5.02
N GLN A 29 10.85 8.04 5.49
CA GLN A 29 11.98 8.09 6.43
C GLN A 29 13.18 8.85 5.85
N ARG A 30 13.51 8.65 4.57
CA ARG A 30 14.59 9.38 3.89
C ARG A 30 14.25 10.85 3.66
N ALA A 31 12.97 11.18 3.48
CA ALA A 31 12.49 12.55 3.35
C ALA A 31 12.35 13.27 4.70
N GLY A 32 12.51 12.56 5.83
CA GLY A 32 12.32 13.12 7.17
C GLY A 32 10.85 13.37 7.53
N THR A 33 9.92 12.64 6.91
CA THR A 33 8.47 12.77 7.12
C THR A 33 7.91 11.55 7.86
N ASP A 34 6.69 11.67 8.37
CA ASP A 34 6.01 10.58 9.05
C ASP A 34 5.70 9.45 8.04
N PRO A 35 6.01 8.18 8.33
CA PRO A 35 5.55 7.06 7.52
C PRO A 35 4.04 7.04 7.24
N ALA A 36 3.20 7.64 8.09
CA ALA A 36 1.77 7.80 7.85
C ALA A 36 1.48 8.65 6.59
N ASP A 37 2.38 9.57 6.22
CA ASP A 37 2.27 10.39 5.01
C ASP A 37 2.34 9.53 3.73
N ALA A 38 2.88 8.31 3.83
CA ALA A 38 2.89 7.34 2.74
C ALA A 38 1.48 7.03 2.22
N ILE A 39 0.46 7.09 3.08
CA ILE A 39 -0.93 6.81 2.69
C ILE A 39 -1.37 7.78 1.59
N MET A 40 -1.19 9.08 1.84
CA MET A 40 -1.58 10.11 0.89
C MET A 40 -0.78 10.02 -0.41
N MET A 41 0.52 9.72 -0.32
CA MET A 41 1.38 9.55 -1.50
C MET A 41 0.96 8.34 -2.35
N LEU A 42 0.70 7.20 -1.74
CA LEU A 42 0.26 5.99 -2.44
C LEU A 42 -1.12 6.18 -3.09
N MET A 43 -2.06 6.81 -2.39
CA MET A 43 -3.38 7.12 -2.93
C MET A 43 -3.29 8.09 -4.13
N THR A 44 -2.46 9.12 -4.02
CA THR A 44 -2.23 10.08 -5.11
C THR A 44 -1.59 9.40 -6.32
N ALA A 45 -0.58 8.56 -6.10
CA ALA A 45 0.05 7.78 -7.16
C ALA A 45 -0.93 6.81 -7.84
N ALA A 46 -1.78 6.12 -7.06
CA ALA A 46 -2.81 5.23 -7.59
C ALA A 46 -3.83 5.98 -8.45
N ALA A 47 -4.33 7.13 -7.99
CA ALA A 47 -5.24 7.97 -8.76
C ALA A 47 -4.61 8.47 -10.06
N HIS A 48 -3.34 8.88 -10.01
CA HIS A 48 -2.59 9.30 -11.19
C HIS A 48 -2.42 8.15 -12.19
N LEU A 49 -1.94 6.99 -11.75
CA LEU A 49 -1.80 5.80 -12.60
C LEU A 49 -3.12 5.40 -13.25
N TYR A 50 -4.19 5.34 -12.46
CA TYR A 50 -5.52 5.00 -12.98
C TYR A 50 -5.98 5.98 -14.05
N THR A 51 -5.77 7.28 -13.85
CA THR A 51 -6.11 8.33 -14.83
C THR A 51 -5.29 8.17 -16.12
N VAL A 52 -3.97 7.95 -16.00
CA VAL A 52 -3.07 7.73 -17.14
C VAL A 52 -3.50 6.52 -17.99
N TYR A 53 -3.89 5.42 -17.36
CA TYR A 53 -4.24 4.19 -18.09
C TYR A 53 -5.72 4.10 -18.51
N SER A 54 -6.62 4.80 -17.82
CA SER A 54 -8.04 4.85 -18.21
C SER A 54 -8.30 5.79 -19.38
N GLY A 55 -7.46 6.83 -19.55
CA GLY A 55 -7.68 7.89 -20.54
C GLY A 55 -8.92 8.76 -20.27
N LYS A 56 -9.55 8.60 -19.09
CA LYS A 56 -10.79 9.29 -18.71
C LYS A 56 -10.52 10.44 -17.74
N PRO A 57 -11.39 11.46 -17.71
CA PRO A 57 -11.35 12.51 -16.70
C PRO A 57 -11.44 11.94 -15.27
N SER A 58 -10.77 12.58 -14.31
CA SER A 58 -10.76 12.14 -12.90
C SER A 58 -12.16 12.06 -12.28
N SER A 59 -13.11 12.89 -12.73
CA SER A 59 -14.51 12.88 -12.29
C SER A 59 -15.23 11.57 -12.64
N GLU A 60 -14.84 10.91 -13.73
CA GLU A 60 -15.39 9.61 -14.13
C GLU A 60 -14.68 8.44 -13.42
N ASN A 61 -13.46 8.66 -12.94
CA ASN A 61 -12.65 7.65 -12.26
C ASN A 61 -12.97 7.53 -10.76
N ILE A 62 -13.62 8.53 -10.17
CA ILE A 62 -13.80 8.64 -8.72
C ILE A 62 -14.55 7.45 -8.13
N LEU A 63 -15.60 6.96 -8.78
CA LEU A 63 -16.38 5.81 -8.31
C LEU A 63 -15.57 4.51 -8.37
N HIS A 64 -14.77 4.33 -9.41
CA HIS A 64 -13.88 3.17 -9.54
C HIS A 64 -12.75 3.18 -8.53
N LEU A 65 -12.17 4.36 -8.25
CA LEU A 65 -11.16 4.53 -7.23
C LEU A 65 -11.74 4.27 -5.82
N ALA A 66 -12.92 4.79 -5.53
CA ALA A 66 -13.61 4.53 -4.26
C ALA A 66 -13.93 3.04 -4.06
N HIS A 67 -14.44 2.38 -5.11
CA HIS A 67 -14.65 0.93 -5.10
C HIS A 67 -13.35 0.16 -4.85
N SER A 68 -12.27 0.53 -5.53
CA SER A 68 -10.96 -0.12 -5.37
C SER A 68 -10.39 0.05 -3.96
N LEU A 69 -10.59 1.23 -3.35
CA LEU A 69 -10.22 1.48 -1.95
C LEU A 69 -11.02 0.56 -1.01
N GLY A 70 -12.33 0.43 -1.21
CA GLY A 70 -13.16 -0.50 -0.44
C GLY A 70 -12.67 -1.95 -0.54
N CYS A 71 -12.35 -2.42 -1.75
CA CYS A 71 -11.73 -3.73 -1.94
C CYS A 71 -10.38 -3.87 -1.23
N ALA A 72 -9.53 -2.84 -1.29
CA ALA A 72 -8.24 -2.84 -0.62
C ALA A 72 -8.37 -2.91 0.90
N THR A 73 -9.37 -2.25 1.50
CA THR A 73 -9.67 -2.33 2.93
C THR A 73 -10.04 -3.76 3.34
N VAL A 74 -10.90 -4.42 2.59
CA VAL A 74 -11.28 -5.82 2.85
C VAL A 74 -10.06 -6.76 2.69
N ALA A 75 -9.29 -6.58 1.62
CA ALA A 75 -8.09 -7.38 1.39
C ALA A 75 -7.03 -7.19 2.48
N ALA A 76 -6.86 -5.96 3.00
CA ALA A 76 -5.95 -5.69 4.10
C ALA A 76 -6.38 -6.42 5.38
N ASP A 77 -7.68 -6.41 5.68
CA ASP A 77 -8.21 -7.20 6.80
C ASP A 77 -7.91 -8.68 6.60
N ASP A 78 -8.22 -9.24 5.43
CA ASP A 78 -7.98 -10.66 5.14
C ASP A 78 -6.49 -11.07 5.17
N PHE A 79 -5.60 -10.27 4.58
CA PHE A 79 -4.17 -10.55 4.56
C PHE A 79 -3.52 -10.46 5.94
N PHE A 80 -3.97 -9.51 6.76
CA PHE A 80 -3.31 -9.16 8.02
C PHE A 80 -4.18 -9.35 9.24
N LYS A 81 -5.23 -10.19 9.16
CA LYS A 81 -6.05 -10.60 10.30
C LYS A 81 -5.13 -10.80 11.48
N LEU A 82 -5.33 -9.96 12.50
CA LEU A 82 -4.50 -9.89 13.69
C LEU A 82 -4.18 -11.32 14.12
N LYS A 83 -2.93 -11.76 13.92
CA LYS A 83 -2.45 -12.91 14.69
C LYS A 83 -2.75 -12.53 16.12
N PRO A 84 -3.52 -13.32 16.89
CA PRO A 84 -3.73 -13.01 18.29
C PRO A 84 -2.34 -12.79 18.85
N VAL A 85 -2.09 -11.58 19.36
CA VAL A 85 -0.88 -11.30 20.11
C VAL A 85 -0.86 -12.42 21.13
N ALA A 86 0.07 -13.37 20.98
CA ALA A 86 0.41 -14.24 22.08
C ALA A 86 0.94 -13.25 23.11
N LEU A 87 0.05 -12.81 24.00
CA LEU A 87 0.43 -12.21 25.26
C LEU A 87 1.43 -13.21 25.79
N GLN A 88 2.71 -12.89 25.69
CA GLN A 88 3.74 -13.64 26.36
C GLN A 88 3.27 -13.62 27.80
N SER A 89 2.80 -14.77 28.27
CA SER A 89 2.61 -15.03 29.68
C SER A 89 3.98 -14.79 30.29
N GLU A 90 4.20 -13.56 30.76
CA GLU A 90 5.29 -13.26 31.65
C GLU A 90 5.15 -14.25 32.80
N GLY A 91 6.16 -15.09 32.95
CA GLY A 91 6.19 -16.09 34.00
C GLY A 91 5.94 -15.42 35.35
N SER A 92 5.08 -16.05 36.14
CA SER A 92 5.01 -15.87 37.59
C SER A 92 5.12 -17.24 38.23
#